data_AF-A0A0K2ZNG0-F1
#
_entry.id   AF-A0A0K2ZNG0-F1
#
_cell.length_a   1.000
_cell.length_b   1.000
_cell.length_c   1.000
_cell.angle_alpha   90.00
_cell.angle_beta   90.00
_cell.angle_gamma   90.00
#
_symmetry.space_group_name_H-M   'P 1'
#
loop_
_entity.id
_entity.type
_entity.pdbx_description
1 polymer ?
#
loop_
_entity_poly.entity_id
_entity_poly.type
_entity_poly.pdbx_seq_one_letter_code
_entity_poly.pdbx_strand_id
1 'polypeptide(L)'
;MRGRSPKKVLVSPQRKVVAAATALLDTMEGVFDEKSAGKWLREDVGLQWSFLTCLQYLSGKEALSALEALPDGWTERGRTKGDLYAASIFAANAVANVRQNGSMLCASEMAKGMKGKTIEQWLAERVVAR
;
A
#
# COMPACT_ATOMS: atom_id res chain seq x y z
N MET A 1 10.76 39.50 4.26
CA MET A 1 11.55 38.29 4.00
C MET A 1 10.58 37.13 3.81
N ARG A 2 10.43 36.57 2.59
CA ARG A 2 9.55 35.41 2.37
C ARG A 2 10.35 34.15 2.74
N GLY A 3 9.98 33.52 3.85
CA GLY A 3 10.60 32.28 4.31
C GLY A 3 10.50 31.21 3.22
N ARG A 4 11.63 30.61 2.85
CA ARG A 4 11.67 29.39 2.06
C ARG A 4 10.89 28.34 2.83
N SER A 5 9.72 27.95 2.32
CA SER A 5 9.01 26.76 2.78
C SER A 5 10.01 25.60 2.77
N PRO A 6 10.10 24.76 3.82
CA PRO A 6 11.03 23.65 3.81
C PRO A 6 10.74 22.78 2.58
N LYS A 7 11.79 22.51 1.78
CA LYS A 7 11.69 21.64 0.60
C LYS A 7 11.08 20.32 1.07
N LYS A 8 9.85 20.01 0.64
CA LYS A 8 9.27 18.67 0.85
C LYS A 8 10.26 17.68 0.26
N VAL A 9 10.89 16.87 1.11
CA VAL A 9 11.71 15.75 0.67
C VAL A 9 10.78 14.84 -0.11
N LEU A 10 11.00 14.74 -1.41
CA LEU A 10 10.15 13.95 -2.28
C LEU A 10 10.45 12.47 -1.99
N VAL A 11 9.56 11.80 -1.27
CA VAL A 11 9.68 10.35 -1.02
C VAL A 11 9.46 9.63 -2.36
N SER A 12 10.40 8.77 -2.75
CA SER A 12 10.31 8.02 -4.01
C SER A 12 9.08 7.10 -4.03
N PRO A 13 8.51 6.79 -5.20
CA PRO A 13 7.40 5.83 -5.30
C PRO A 13 7.69 4.48 -4.64
N GLN A 14 8.91 3.95 -4.80
CA GLN A 14 9.33 2.71 -4.16
C GLN A 14 9.32 2.83 -2.62
N ARG A 15 9.84 3.93 -2.08
CA ARG A 15 9.83 4.15 -0.63
C ARG A 15 8.42 4.36 -0.08
N LYS A 16 7.53 5.00 -0.87
CA LYS A 16 6.11 5.12 -0.52
C LYS A 16 5.43 3.76 -0.45
N VAL A 17 5.64 2.90 -1.44
CA VAL A 17 4.96 1.60 -1.49
C VAL A 17 5.45 0.67 -0.40
N VAL A 18 6.77 0.65 -0.14
CA VAL A 18 7.36 -0.08 0.99
C VAL A 18 6.78 0.41 2.31
N ALA A 19 6.74 1.72 2.52
CA ALA A 19 6.22 2.28 3.77
C ALA A 19 4.73 2.02 3.95
N ALA A 20 3.91 2.21 2.91
CA ALA A 20 2.48 1.97 2.99
C ALA A 20 2.18 0.49 3.26
N ALA A 21 2.88 -0.43 2.59
CA ALA A 21 2.72 -1.87 2.80
C ALA A 21 3.20 -2.29 4.19
N THR A 22 4.32 -1.76 4.67
CA THR A 22 4.82 -2.02 6.03
C THR A 22 3.81 -1.56 7.07
N ALA A 23 3.33 -0.31 6.97
CA ALA A 23 2.31 0.21 7.88
C ALA A 23 1.04 -0.65 7.88
N LEU A 24 0.62 -1.14 6.71
CA LEU A 24 -0.53 -2.02 6.58
C LEU A 24 -0.30 -3.37 7.29
N LEU A 25 0.78 -4.07 6.93
CA LEU A 25 1.08 -5.41 7.44
C LEU A 25 1.36 -5.40 8.94
N ASP A 26 2.16 -4.45 9.42
CA ASP A 26 2.47 -4.29 10.84
C ASP A 26 1.21 -3.96 11.66
N THR A 27 0.24 -3.25 11.07
CA THR A 27 -1.07 -3.02 11.74
C THR A 27 -1.91 -4.30 11.78
N MET A 28 -1.89 -5.11 10.71
CA MET A 28 -2.60 -6.40 10.68
C MET A 28 -1.99 -7.43 11.64
N GLU A 29 -0.68 -7.37 11.86
CA GLU A 29 0.05 -8.22 12.81
C GLU A 29 -0.03 -7.69 14.26
N GLY A 30 -0.67 -6.54 14.49
CA GLY A 30 -0.82 -5.93 15.81
C GLY A 30 0.45 -5.26 16.35
N VAL A 31 1.48 -5.09 15.52
CA VAL A 31 2.70 -4.32 15.84
C VAL A 31 2.37 -2.82 15.92
N PHE A 32 1.48 -2.34 15.05
CA PHE A 32 0.93 -1.00 15.10
C PHE A 32 -0.57 -1.00 15.38
N ASP A 33 -1.03 0.01 16.11
CA ASP A 33 -2.38 0.53 15.94
C ASP A 33 -2.40 1.60 14.81
N GLU A 34 -3.57 1.95 14.28
CA GLU A 34 -3.68 2.91 13.15
C GLU A 34 -3.04 4.28 13.44
N LYS A 35 -3.08 4.73 14.71
CA LYS A 35 -2.51 6.02 15.13
C LYS A 35 -0.99 5.94 15.18
N SER A 36 -0.45 4.83 15.68
CA SER A 36 0.97 4.53 15.74
C SER A 36 1.56 4.34 14.34
N ALA A 37 0.85 3.67 13.42
CA ALA A 37 1.23 3.59 12.01
C ALA A 37 1.27 4.98 11.35
N GLY A 38 0.24 5.81 11.58
CA GLY A 38 0.20 7.19 11.09
C GLY A 38 1.33 8.06 11.65
N LYS A 39 1.72 7.86 12.92
CA LYS A 39 2.84 8.54 13.55
C LYS A 39 4.16 8.15 12.89
N TRP A 40 4.41 6.85 12.74
CA TRP A 40 5.60 6.31 12.08
C TRP A 40 5.75 6.82 10.64
N LEU A 41 4.67 6.83 9.86
CA LEU A 41 4.68 7.39 8.50
C LEU A 41 5.14 8.85 8.47
N ARG A 42 4.68 9.67 9.42
CA ARG A 42 5.02 11.09 9.49
C ARG A 42 6.44 11.34 9.97
N GLU A 43 6.85 10.64 11.02
CA GLU A 43 8.09 10.93 11.75
C GLU A 43 9.28 10.21 11.11
N ASP A 44 9.14 8.93 10.77
CA ASP A 44 10.24 8.10 10.26
C ASP A 44 10.34 8.11 8.72
N VAL A 45 9.19 8.15 8.04
CA VAL A 45 9.15 8.07 6.57
C VAL A 45 9.06 9.46 5.92
N GLY A 46 8.49 10.45 6.63
CA GLY A 46 8.21 11.78 6.09
C GLY A 46 6.93 11.85 5.24
N LEU A 47 6.06 10.84 5.32
CA LEU A 47 4.76 10.81 4.66
C LEU A 47 3.67 11.29 5.61
N GLN A 48 3.01 12.38 5.22
CA GLN A 48 1.84 12.93 5.93
C GLN A 48 0.56 12.13 5.62
N TRP A 49 0.65 10.81 5.72
CA TRP A 49 -0.41 9.88 5.35
C TRP A 49 -1.09 9.30 6.59
N SER A 50 -2.38 9.01 6.43
CA SER A 50 -3.14 8.20 7.39
C SER A 50 -3.05 6.72 7.00
N PHE A 51 -3.47 5.84 7.91
CA PHE A 51 -3.61 4.41 7.61
C PHE A 51 -4.54 4.17 6.40
N LEU A 52 -5.68 4.88 6.34
CA LEU A 52 -6.60 4.83 5.20
C LEU A 52 -5.94 5.28 3.89
N THR A 53 -5.08 6.31 3.94
CA THR A 53 -4.34 6.77 2.77
C THR A 53 -3.37 5.69 2.26
N CYS A 54 -2.80 4.88 3.14
CA CYS A 54 -1.95 3.74 2.75
C CYS A 54 -2.75 2.68 1.99
N LEU A 55 -3.93 2.29 2.51
CA LEU A 55 -4.83 1.37 1.82
C LEU A 55 -5.23 1.88 0.43
N GLN A 56 -5.62 3.15 0.35
CA GLN A 56 -5.99 3.77 -0.94
C GLN A 56 -4.80 3.79 -1.91
N TYR A 57 -3.62 4.20 -1.44
CA TYR A 57 -2.40 4.24 -2.26
C TYR A 57 -2.03 2.86 -2.79
N LEU A 58 -1.98 1.86 -1.92
CA LEU A 58 -1.61 0.48 -2.24
C LEU A 58 -2.54 -0.19 -3.24
N SER A 59 -3.81 0.22 -3.26
CA SER A 59 -4.76 -0.23 -4.25
C SER A 59 -4.53 0.39 -5.64
N GLY A 60 -3.77 1.48 -5.74
CA GLY A 60 -3.60 2.28 -6.94
C GLY A 60 -2.56 1.77 -7.93
N LYS A 61 -2.61 2.27 -9.19
CA LYS A 61 -1.63 1.94 -10.23
C LYS A 61 -0.22 2.41 -9.90
N GLU A 62 -0.09 3.54 -9.19
CA GLU A 62 1.23 4.06 -8.78
C GLU A 62 1.95 3.06 -7.87
N ALA A 63 1.24 2.46 -6.92
CA ALA A 63 1.79 1.43 -6.04
C ALA A 63 2.21 0.19 -6.85
N LEU A 64 1.38 -0.28 -7.78
CA LEU A 64 1.72 -1.44 -8.62
C LEU A 64 2.99 -1.20 -9.44
N SER A 65 3.09 -0.04 -10.11
CA SER A 65 4.27 0.32 -10.89
C SER A 65 5.52 0.46 -10.01
N ALA A 66 5.37 1.00 -8.79
CA ALA A 66 6.46 1.07 -7.83
C ALA A 66 6.94 -0.31 -7.35
N LEU A 67 6.02 -1.28 -7.17
CA LEU A 67 6.35 -2.66 -6.82
C LEU A 67 7.08 -3.38 -7.96
N GLU A 68 6.61 -3.20 -9.20
CA GLU A 68 7.25 -3.79 -10.39
C GLU A 68 8.68 -3.27 -10.57
N ALA A 69 8.93 -2.01 -10.21
CA ALA A 69 10.24 -1.38 -10.27
C ALA A 69 11.19 -1.80 -9.13
N LEU A 70 10.76 -2.57 -8.14
CA LEU A 70 11.66 -3.12 -7.12
C LEU A 70 12.52 -4.24 -7.71
N PRO A 71 13.79 -4.39 -7.30
CA PRO A 71 14.64 -5.48 -7.79
C PRO A 71 14.07 -6.84 -7.41
N ASP A 72 14.33 -7.85 -8.23
CA ASP A 72 13.99 -9.22 -7.89
C ASP A 72 14.84 -9.69 -6.70
N GLY A 73 14.20 -10.30 -5.70
CA GLY A 73 14.83 -10.60 -4.42
C GLY A 73 14.87 -9.44 -3.42
N TRP A 74 14.13 -8.35 -3.65
CA TRP A 74 14.05 -7.24 -2.69
C TRP A 74 13.56 -7.72 -1.30
N THR A 75 14.27 -7.26 -0.26
CA THR A 75 13.90 -7.45 1.14
C THR A 75 14.26 -6.23 1.99
N GLU A 76 13.39 -5.80 2.90
CA GLU A 76 13.67 -4.74 3.87
C GLU A 76 12.80 -4.93 5.12
N ARG A 77 13.32 -4.67 6.33
CA ARG A 77 12.57 -4.77 7.60
C ARG A 77 11.85 -6.12 7.79
N GLY A 78 12.44 -7.22 7.33
CA GLY A 78 11.83 -8.55 7.39
C GLY A 78 10.70 -8.77 6.38
N ARG A 79 10.43 -7.82 5.49
CA ARG A 79 9.47 -7.93 4.39
C ARG A 79 10.18 -8.29 3.10
N THR A 80 9.52 -9.10 2.29
CA THR A 80 9.92 -9.45 0.93
C THR A 80 9.08 -8.70 -0.09
N LYS A 81 9.53 -8.69 -1.36
CA LYS A 81 8.72 -8.15 -2.47
C LYS A 81 7.34 -8.82 -2.54
N GLY A 82 7.26 -10.12 -2.22
CA GLY A 82 6.01 -10.87 -2.17
C GLY A 82 5.04 -10.34 -1.11
N ASP A 83 5.54 -10.00 0.08
CA ASP A 83 4.73 -9.43 1.16
C ASP A 83 4.13 -8.08 0.77
N LEU A 84 4.90 -7.25 0.05
CA LEU A 84 4.40 -5.97 -0.45
C LEU A 84 3.30 -6.15 -1.49
N TYR A 85 3.44 -7.14 -2.39
CA TYR A 85 2.37 -7.49 -3.32
C TYR A 85 1.12 -7.99 -2.59
N ALA A 86 1.28 -8.86 -1.59
CA ALA A 86 0.16 -9.33 -0.76
C ALA A 86 -0.56 -8.16 -0.08
N ALA A 87 0.19 -7.18 0.46
CA ALA A 87 -0.36 -5.96 1.04
C ALA A 87 -1.15 -5.12 0.01
N SER A 88 -0.64 -4.97 -1.22
CA SER A 88 -1.36 -4.28 -2.29
C SER A 88 -2.64 -4.99 -2.72
N ILE A 89 -2.60 -6.32 -2.80
CA ILE A 89 -3.78 -7.12 -3.15
C ILE A 89 -4.82 -7.05 -2.03
N PHE A 90 -4.40 -7.16 -0.77
CA PHE A 90 -5.28 -6.97 0.38
C PHE A 90 -5.91 -5.58 0.36
N ALA A 91 -5.12 -4.53 0.12
CA ALA A 91 -5.63 -3.17 0.05
C ALA A 91 -6.63 -2.98 -1.10
N ALA A 92 -6.36 -3.55 -2.27
CA ALA A 92 -7.30 -3.55 -3.40
C ALA A 92 -8.58 -4.32 -3.07
N ASN A 93 -8.48 -5.47 -2.40
CA ASN A 93 -9.61 -6.25 -1.94
C ASN A 93 -10.43 -5.50 -0.90
N ALA A 94 -9.79 -4.84 0.07
CA ALA A 94 -10.44 -4.03 1.08
C ALA A 94 -11.14 -2.82 0.44
N VAL A 95 -10.49 -2.12 -0.49
CA VAL A 95 -11.11 -1.00 -1.24
C VAL A 95 -12.29 -1.50 -2.09
N ALA A 96 -12.19 -2.67 -2.69
CA ALA A 96 -13.25 -3.26 -3.51
C ALA A 96 -14.46 -3.75 -2.68
N ASN A 97 -14.24 -4.22 -1.46
CA ASN A 97 -15.23 -4.97 -0.69
C ASN A 97 -15.63 -4.34 0.66
N VAL A 98 -14.94 -3.30 1.15
CA VAL A 98 -15.15 -2.77 2.51
C VAL A 98 -15.58 -1.29 2.52
N ARG A 99 -16.85 -1.06 2.89
CA ARG A 99 -17.23 -0.46 4.20
C ARG A 99 -18.67 -0.82 4.60
N GLN A 100 -18.93 -0.82 5.92
CA GLN A 100 -20.20 -1.11 6.61
C GLN A 100 -21.43 -0.32 6.15
N ASN A 101 -21.26 0.74 5.33
CA ASN A 101 -22.33 1.62 4.85
C ASN A 101 -22.54 1.52 3.32
N GLY A 102 -21.94 0.54 2.64
CA GLY A 102 -22.23 0.21 1.23
C GLY A 102 -21.66 1.14 0.15
N SER A 103 -20.93 2.20 0.48
CA SER A 103 -20.27 3.06 -0.51
C SER A 103 -18.87 2.54 -0.86
N MET A 104 -18.61 2.36 -2.16
CA MET A 104 -17.31 1.93 -2.69
C MET A 104 -16.22 2.94 -2.31
N LEU A 105 -15.11 2.46 -1.72
CA LEU A 105 -13.88 3.23 -1.68
C LEU A 105 -13.41 3.38 -3.14
N CYS A 106 -13.04 4.61 -3.54
CA CYS A 106 -12.75 4.98 -4.92
C CYS A 106 -11.96 3.89 -5.66
N ALA A 107 -12.60 3.30 -6.68
CA ALA A 107 -12.16 2.04 -7.29
C ALA A 107 -10.95 2.26 -8.20
N SER A 108 -9.76 1.94 -7.68
CA SER A 108 -8.58 1.70 -8.50
C SER A 108 -8.79 0.51 -9.46
N GLU A 109 -8.00 0.42 -10.53
CA GLU A 109 -8.10 -0.70 -11.48
C GLU A 109 -7.81 -2.06 -10.84
N MET A 110 -6.90 -2.11 -9.85
CA MET A 110 -6.64 -3.34 -9.10
C MET A 110 -7.88 -3.76 -8.30
N ALA A 111 -8.57 -2.82 -7.65
CA ALA A 111 -9.83 -3.09 -6.96
C ALA A 111 -10.94 -3.59 -7.91
N LYS A 112 -10.99 -3.08 -9.15
CA LYS A 112 -11.93 -3.58 -10.18
C LYS A 112 -11.66 -5.04 -10.54
N GLY A 113 -10.39 -5.44 -10.67
CA GLY A 113 -9.99 -6.83 -10.96
C GLY A 113 -10.18 -7.80 -9.79
N MET A 114 -10.23 -7.28 -8.56
CA MET A 114 -10.39 -8.06 -7.33
C MET A 114 -11.85 -8.26 -6.89
N LYS A 115 -12.81 -7.55 -7.50
CA LYS A 115 -14.22 -7.62 -7.08
C LYS A 115 -14.76 -9.05 -7.18
N GLY A 116 -15.15 -9.64 -6.05
CA GLY A 116 -15.70 -11.00 -5.98
C GLY A 116 -14.69 -12.14 -6.10
N LYS A 117 -13.38 -11.84 -6.02
CA LYS A 117 -12.29 -12.84 -6.06
C LYS A 117 -11.54 -12.89 -4.74
N THR A 118 -11.02 -14.07 -4.38
CA THR A 118 -10.05 -14.18 -3.27
C THR A 118 -8.64 -13.80 -3.74
N ILE A 119 -7.74 -13.55 -2.78
CA ILE A 119 -6.34 -13.18 -3.03
C ILE A 119 -5.63 -14.27 -3.85
N GLU A 120 -5.90 -15.54 -3.52
CA GLU A 120 -5.32 -16.72 -4.14
C GLU A 120 -5.77 -16.87 -5.61
N GLN A 121 -7.05 -16.60 -5.89
CA GLN A 121 -7.60 -16.67 -7.24
C GLN A 121 -6.96 -15.64 -8.17
N TRP A 122 -6.75 -14.41 -7.69
CA TRP A 122 -6.13 -13.36 -8.49
C TRP A 122 -4.64 -13.60 -8.74
N LEU A 123 -3.92 -14.10 -7.73
CA LEU A 123 -2.51 -14.49 -7.89
C LEU A 123 -2.35 -15.61 -8.92
N ALA A 124 -3.22 -16.62 -8.89
CA ALA A 124 -3.19 -17.70 -9.87
C ALA A 124 -3.37 -17.20 -11.31
N GLU A 125 -4.28 -16.25 -11.55
CA GLU A 125 -4.51 -15.66 -12.88
C GLU A 125 -3.30 -14.90 -13.43
N ARG A 126 -2.49 -14.28 -12.56
CA ARG A 126 -1.30 -13.52 -12.97
C ARG A 126 -0.03 -14.34 -13.10
N VAL A 127 0.07 -15.47 -12.42
CA VAL A 127 1.18 -16.43 -12.60
C VAL A 127 1.02 -17.19 -13.93
N VAL A 128 -0.22 -17.46 -14.36
CA VAL A 128 -0.50 -18.17 -15.62
C VAL A 128 -0.39 -17.26 -16.86
N ALA A 129 -0.46 -15.94 -16.69
CA ALA A 129 -0.34 -14.97 -17.78
C ALA A 129 1.12 -14.64 -18.19
N ARG A 130 2.08 -15.52 -17.88
CA ARG A 130 3.50 -15.39 -18.26
C ARG A 130 3.89 -16.40 -19.33
#